data_AF-A0A2L2SPN6-F1
#
_entry.id   AF-A0A2L2SPN6-F1
#
_cell.length_a   1.000
_cell.length_b   1.000
_cell.length_c   1.000
_cell.angle_alpha   90.00
_cell.angle_beta   90.00
_cell.angle_gamma   90.00
#
_symmetry.space_group_name_H-M   'P 1'
#
loop_
_entity.id
_entity.type
_entity.pdbx_description
1 polymer ?
#
loop_
_entity_poly.entity_id
_entity_poly.type
_entity_poly.pdbx_seq_one_letter_code
_entity_poly.pdbx_strand_id
1 'polypeptide(L)'
;MAVQEYPHWLASILADTSPPPKLYAWSPANLDFDSGQIDKIPKDQRKLGFQDDSPSPRNRIYIIGPGNIGRLYACYMAQHANQLPITLVVHRKELLSSWMMSEGLGIIDPVNGTVLKNKDFDVEWWTETQPNHGPIREVADGKKLRNVFVSTKAEDGLAEVDRMRRYLGRSSSVVFAQNGMCKLWPPHGPLYVASRYSLGDEPTFSACVVKHGVSSAGPFLSVHAAPADAYIGTVFCSKRLKRHIDDPFIRCIVTSPCLNTHRVSSGELWLLQLEKLVINAAINPLTAILRCKTGFLFMSYDPRDPLARVLDKLLWQTSAVIQELIYHDSSLDMVISYVRESQPHITSKQHFYKSFKNTRHKIAQRFSQPMLKSNLFVFGRKISEHRSSMLQDIEAGRKTEIRDFNGWIIDMARFLNTGLDVSIHSGLITLIERKEVFIKDELANRLSV
;
A
#
# COMPACT_ATOMS: atom_id res chain seq x y z
N MET A 1 -9.09 -12.87 32.29
CA MET A 1 -8.64 -11.90 31.26
C MET A 1 -8.77 -12.59 29.92
N ALA A 2 -9.63 -12.11 29.02
CA ALA A 2 -9.67 -12.64 27.66
C ALA A 2 -8.29 -12.41 27.02
N VAL A 3 -7.68 -13.45 26.45
CA VAL A 3 -6.42 -13.33 25.72
C VAL A 3 -6.68 -12.35 24.58
N GLN A 4 -5.92 -11.25 24.50
CA GLN A 4 -6.04 -10.31 23.40
C GLN A 4 -5.55 -11.01 22.13
N GLU A 5 -6.49 -11.46 21.29
CA GLU A 5 -6.16 -12.11 20.02
C GLU A 5 -5.66 -11.06 19.02
N TYR A 6 -4.36 -11.02 18.80
CA TYR A 6 -3.75 -10.23 17.74
C TYR A 6 -3.97 -10.90 16.38
N PRO A 7 -4.03 -10.13 15.27
CA PRO A 7 -4.01 -10.72 13.94
C PRO A 7 -2.70 -11.51 13.75
N HIS A 8 -2.76 -12.59 12.97
CA HIS A 8 -1.65 -13.54 12.81
C HIS A 8 -0.31 -12.87 12.46
N TRP A 9 -0.34 -11.84 11.61
CA TRP A 9 0.87 -11.10 11.23
C TRP A 9 1.53 -10.40 12.42
N LEU A 10 0.74 -9.82 13.33
CA LEU A 10 1.27 -9.11 14.50
C LEU A 10 1.74 -10.11 15.54
N ALA A 11 0.98 -11.19 15.77
CA ALA A 11 1.39 -12.27 16.67
C ALA A 11 2.75 -12.86 16.25
N SER A 12 2.94 -13.10 14.94
CA SER A 12 4.20 -13.60 14.39
C SER A 12 5.36 -12.64 14.65
N ILE A 13 5.16 -11.34 14.44
CA ILE A 13 6.20 -10.33 14.65
C ILE A 13 6.54 -10.17 16.15
N LEU A 14 5.53 -10.16 17.02
CA LEU A 14 5.73 -10.03 18.46
C LEU A 14 6.44 -11.26 19.06
N ALA A 15 6.24 -12.44 18.47
CA ALA A 15 6.92 -13.66 18.87
C ALA A 15 8.38 -13.74 18.39
N ASP A 16 8.73 -13.03 17.30
CA ASP A 16 10.08 -13.01 16.77
C ASP A 16 11.00 -12.11 17.61
N THR A 17 11.93 -12.70 18.35
CA THR A 17 12.93 -12.00 19.17
C THR A 17 14.30 -11.93 18.49
N SER A 18 14.40 -12.33 17.23
CA SER A 18 15.66 -12.38 16.49
C SER A 18 16.28 -10.99 16.37
N PRO A 19 17.63 -10.87 16.42
CA PRO A 19 18.29 -9.59 16.23
C PRO A 19 17.96 -9.02 14.84
N PRO A 20 17.95 -7.68 14.66
CA PRO A 20 17.77 -7.08 13.34
C PRO A 20 18.75 -7.67 12.32
N PRO A 21 18.28 -8.26 11.20
CA PRO A 21 19.16 -8.97 10.29
C PRO A 21 20.12 -8.00 9.60
N LYS A 22 21.31 -8.51 9.24
CA LYS A 22 22.27 -7.77 8.43
C LYS A 22 22.01 -8.11 6.96
N LEU A 23 21.76 -7.10 6.14
CA LEU A 23 21.45 -7.27 4.72
C LEU A 23 22.60 -6.77 3.85
N TYR A 24 22.96 -7.55 2.85
CA TYR A 24 23.89 -7.19 1.79
C TYR A 24 23.13 -6.67 0.58
N ALA A 25 23.65 -5.60 -0.02
CA ALA A 25 23.11 -4.98 -1.23
C ALA A 25 23.81 -5.54 -2.47
N TRP A 26 23.21 -6.56 -3.07
CA TRP A 26 23.66 -7.09 -4.35
C TRP A 26 23.32 -6.11 -5.46
N SER A 27 24.29 -5.86 -6.34
CA SER A 27 24.19 -5.02 -7.52
C SER A 27 24.45 -5.84 -8.78
N PRO A 28 24.24 -5.26 -9.97
CA PRO A 28 24.67 -5.88 -11.23
C PRO A 28 26.14 -6.32 -11.25
N ALA A 29 27.04 -5.61 -10.54
CA ALA A 29 28.46 -5.95 -10.45
C ALA A 29 28.75 -7.24 -9.66
N ASN A 30 27.75 -7.79 -8.97
CA ASN A 30 27.86 -9.04 -8.20
C ASN A 30 27.36 -10.26 -8.97
N LEU A 31 26.91 -10.08 -10.22
CA LEU A 31 26.46 -11.17 -11.07
C LEU A 31 27.66 -11.84 -11.74
N ASP A 32 27.69 -13.16 -11.70
CA ASP A 32 28.65 -13.96 -12.44
C ASP A 32 28.15 -14.04 -13.89
N PHE A 33 28.86 -13.40 -14.81
CA PHE A 33 28.52 -13.44 -16.23
C PHE A 33 29.43 -14.45 -16.92
N ASP A 34 28.83 -15.52 -17.44
CA ASP A 34 29.51 -16.35 -18.43
C ASP A 34 29.94 -15.47 -19.61
N SER A 35 31.15 -15.69 -20.10
CA SER A 35 31.81 -14.91 -21.16
C SER A 35 30.94 -14.66 -22.39
N GLY A 36 30.02 -15.57 -22.73
CA GLY A 36 29.07 -15.43 -23.85
C GLY A 36 27.88 -14.48 -23.62
N GLN A 37 27.57 -14.05 -22.39
CA GLN A 37 26.53 -13.06 -22.10
C GLN A 37 27.06 -11.62 -22.11
N ILE A 38 28.36 -11.44 -21.82
CA ILE A 38 29.03 -10.12 -21.79
C ILE A 38 29.06 -9.45 -23.18
N ASP A 39 29.04 -10.24 -24.25
CA ASP A 39 28.99 -9.74 -25.63
C ASP A 39 27.61 -9.25 -26.08
N LYS A 40 26.55 -9.57 -25.32
CA LYS A 40 25.19 -9.03 -25.55
C LYS A 40 24.91 -7.75 -24.77
N ILE A 41 25.80 -7.35 -23.85
CA ILE A 41 25.71 -6.09 -23.10
C ILE A 41 26.24 -4.96 -24.00
N PRO A 42 25.44 -3.91 -24.29
CA PRO A 42 25.88 -2.77 -25.10
C PRO A 42 27.20 -2.17 -24.58
N LYS A 43 28.14 -1.84 -25.49
CA LYS A 43 29.50 -1.41 -25.13
C LYS A 43 29.54 -0.18 -24.20
N ASP A 44 28.56 0.72 -24.29
CA ASP A 44 28.43 1.90 -23.42
C ASP A 44 28.04 1.54 -21.97
N GLN A 45 27.55 0.32 -21.74
CA GLN A 45 27.14 -0.19 -20.42
C GLN A 45 28.25 -1.00 -19.72
N ARG A 46 29.41 -1.19 -20.36
CA ARG A 46 30.60 -1.80 -19.73
C ARG A 46 31.30 -0.86 -18.73
N LYS A 47 30.99 0.44 -18.77
CA LYS A 47 31.42 1.45 -17.78
C LYS A 47 30.38 1.61 -16.67
N LEU A 48 30.14 0.56 -15.89
CA LEU A 48 29.41 0.65 -14.60
C LEU A 48 30.38 0.53 -13.41
N GLY A 49 31.62 0.95 -13.60
CA GLY A 49 32.53 1.27 -12.50
C GLY A 49 32.09 2.60 -11.91
N PHE A 50 31.58 2.57 -10.68
CA PHE A 50 31.22 3.75 -9.90
C PHE A 50 32.35 4.80 -9.98
N GLN A 51 32.02 5.99 -10.48
CA GLN A 51 32.73 7.18 -10.05
C GLN A 51 32.40 7.37 -8.56
N ASP A 52 33.43 7.63 -7.76
CA ASP A 52 33.40 7.79 -6.30
C ASP A 52 32.57 9.02 -5.82
N ASP A 53 31.91 9.71 -6.75
CA ASP A 53 31.01 10.86 -6.53
C ASP A 53 29.58 10.43 -6.18
N SER A 54 29.38 9.26 -5.58
CA SER A 54 28.03 8.84 -5.20
C SER A 54 27.45 9.81 -4.16
N PRO A 55 26.31 10.46 -4.43
CA PRO A 55 25.70 11.41 -3.50
C PRO A 55 25.43 10.75 -2.16
N SER A 56 25.70 11.48 -1.07
CA SER A 56 25.66 10.90 0.28
C SER A 56 24.35 10.12 0.53
N PRO A 57 24.37 9.00 1.27
CA PRO A 57 23.17 8.20 1.58
C PRO A 57 22.01 9.00 2.20
N ARG A 58 22.28 10.22 2.67
CA ARG A 58 21.30 11.15 3.24
C ARG A 58 20.28 11.68 2.22
N ASN A 59 20.60 11.68 0.92
CA ASN A 59 19.78 12.32 -0.13
C ASN A 59 19.26 11.33 -1.19
N ARG A 60 19.17 10.04 -0.85
CA ARG A 60 18.74 8.98 -1.77
C ARG A 60 17.33 8.50 -1.44
N ILE A 61 16.58 8.08 -2.46
CA ILE A 61 15.27 7.45 -2.33
C ILE A 61 15.39 5.97 -2.66
N TYR A 62 14.88 5.11 -1.78
CA TYR A 62 14.86 3.67 -1.98
C TYR A 62 13.43 3.22 -2.25
N ILE A 63 13.17 2.69 -3.45
CA ILE A 63 11.86 2.17 -3.85
C ILE A 63 11.86 0.65 -3.70
N ILE A 64 11.15 0.17 -2.69
CA ILE A 64 11.08 -1.24 -2.31
C ILE A 64 9.95 -1.93 -3.08
N GLY A 65 10.31 -2.90 -3.91
CA GLY A 65 9.37 -3.61 -4.78
C GLY A 65 8.87 -2.74 -5.92
N PRO A 66 9.67 -2.53 -6.99
CA PRO A 66 9.29 -1.73 -8.16
C PRO A 66 8.29 -2.47 -9.08
N GLY A 67 7.12 -2.80 -8.53
CA GLY A 67 5.92 -3.17 -9.28
C GLY A 67 5.29 -1.96 -9.98
N ASN A 68 4.08 -2.08 -10.51
CA ASN A 68 3.44 -1.01 -11.29
C ASN A 68 3.41 0.36 -10.56
N ILE A 69 3.05 0.39 -9.27
CA ILE A 69 3.05 1.62 -8.47
C ILE A 69 4.48 2.12 -8.24
N GLY A 70 5.42 1.24 -7.90
CA GLY A 70 6.83 1.64 -7.72
C GLY A 70 7.42 2.24 -9.00
N ARG A 71 7.10 1.67 -10.16
CA ARG A 71 7.52 2.17 -11.48
C ARG A 71 6.89 3.52 -11.81
N LEU A 72 5.58 3.69 -11.51
CA LEU A 72 4.88 4.96 -11.65
C LEU A 72 5.61 6.08 -10.90
N TYR A 73 5.85 5.86 -9.60
CA TYR A 73 6.52 6.85 -8.75
C TYR A 73 7.98 7.07 -9.17
N ALA A 74 8.73 6.00 -9.45
CA ALA A 74 10.12 6.09 -9.89
C ALA A 74 10.27 6.96 -11.15
N CYS A 75 9.47 6.68 -12.20
CA CYS A 75 9.56 7.39 -13.46
C CYS A 75 9.24 8.88 -13.32
N TYR A 76 8.17 9.25 -12.61
CA TYR A 76 7.77 10.65 -12.47
C TYR A 76 8.61 11.42 -11.45
N MET A 77 9.06 10.79 -10.36
CA MET A 77 9.96 11.44 -9.41
C MET A 77 11.34 11.69 -10.01
N ALA A 78 11.80 10.84 -10.95
CA ALA A 78 13.04 11.08 -11.67
C ALA A 78 12.98 12.30 -12.61
N GLN A 79 11.79 12.80 -12.96
CA GLN A 79 11.61 14.03 -13.73
C GLN A 79 11.60 15.31 -12.86
N HIS A 80 11.65 15.18 -11.54
CA HIS A 80 11.55 16.31 -10.63
C HIS A 80 12.80 17.21 -10.72
N ALA A 81 12.62 18.53 -10.72
CA ALA A 81 13.72 19.51 -10.89
C ALA A 81 14.84 19.39 -9.82
N ASN A 82 14.48 19.00 -8.60
CA ASN A 82 15.44 18.62 -7.56
C ASN A 82 15.55 17.09 -7.51
N GLN A 83 16.13 16.49 -8.56
CA GLN A 83 16.22 15.04 -8.69
C GLN A 83 17.06 14.47 -7.55
N LEU A 84 16.44 13.61 -6.74
CA LEU A 84 17.16 12.78 -5.78
C LEU A 84 17.50 11.45 -6.47
N PRO A 85 18.72 10.92 -6.29
CA PRO A 85 19.08 9.58 -6.75
C PRO A 85 18.08 8.53 -6.24
N ILE A 86 17.65 7.64 -7.13
CA ILE A 86 16.69 6.59 -6.82
C ILE A 86 17.38 5.23 -6.96
N THR A 87 17.22 4.40 -5.93
CA THR A 87 17.60 2.98 -5.94
C THR A 87 16.34 2.13 -5.96
N LEU A 88 16.21 1.28 -6.98
CA LEU A 88 15.15 0.29 -7.12
C LEU A 88 15.57 -0.99 -6.40
N VAL A 89 14.83 -1.39 -5.37
CA VAL A 89 15.12 -2.61 -4.61
C VAL A 89 14.21 -3.73 -5.09
N VAL A 90 14.80 -4.67 -5.82
CA VAL A 90 14.10 -5.83 -6.40
C VAL A 90 14.05 -7.00 -5.42
N HIS A 91 13.07 -7.89 -5.57
CA HIS A 91 12.79 -8.96 -4.61
C HIS A 91 13.50 -10.29 -4.91
N ARG A 92 14.23 -10.40 -6.03
CA ARG A 92 14.94 -11.62 -6.44
C ARG A 92 16.13 -11.32 -7.35
N LYS A 93 17.16 -12.17 -7.28
CA LYS A 93 18.44 -12.00 -7.98
C LYS A 93 18.28 -11.85 -9.49
N GLU A 94 17.38 -12.62 -10.11
CA GLU A 94 17.22 -12.67 -11.58
C GLU A 94 16.74 -11.33 -12.18
N LEU A 95 16.12 -10.47 -11.35
CA LEU A 95 15.73 -9.13 -11.77
C LEU A 95 16.94 -8.19 -11.93
N LEU A 96 18.07 -8.46 -11.26
CA LEU A 96 19.31 -7.72 -11.52
C LEU A 96 19.83 -8.01 -12.93
N SER A 97 19.86 -9.29 -13.33
CA SER A 97 20.27 -9.70 -14.67
C SER A 97 19.31 -9.16 -15.73
N SER A 98 18.01 -9.22 -15.45
CA SER A 98 16.97 -8.69 -16.34
C SER A 98 17.08 -7.17 -16.51
N TRP A 99 17.47 -6.44 -15.45
CA TRP A 99 17.68 -4.99 -15.50
C TRP A 99 18.84 -4.59 -16.40
N MET A 100 19.95 -5.33 -16.38
CA MET A 100 21.08 -5.03 -17.26
C MET A 100 20.68 -5.11 -18.74
N MET A 101 19.90 -6.13 -19.09
CA MET A 101 19.42 -6.37 -20.45
C MET A 101 18.25 -5.46 -20.87
N SER A 102 17.66 -4.70 -19.95
CA SER A 102 16.51 -3.84 -20.25
C SER A 102 16.93 -2.45 -20.71
N GLU A 103 15.96 -1.67 -21.19
CA GLU A 103 16.13 -0.24 -21.49
C GLU A 103 15.84 0.66 -20.27
N GLY A 104 15.81 0.08 -19.06
CA GLY A 104 15.41 0.76 -17.84
C GLY A 104 13.92 0.63 -17.53
N LEU A 105 13.39 1.57 -16.76
CA LEU A 105 11.96 1.69 -16.49
C LEU A 105 11.24 2.42 -17.60
N GLY A 106 10.04 1.98 -17.93
CA GLY A 106 9.15 2.64 -18.86
C GLY A 106 7.75 2.87 -18.29
N ILE A 107 7.17 4.02 -18.57
CA ILE A 107 5.75 4.28 -18.38
C ILE A 107 5.10 4.83 -19.66
N ILE A 108 4.04 4.16 -20.09
CA ILE A 108 3.22 4.55 -21.23
C ILE A 108 2.10 5.43 -20.71
N ASP A 109 2.00 6.64 -21.25
CA ASP A 109 0.82 7.49 -21.11
C ASP A 109 -0.09 7.26 -22.33
N PRO A 110 -1.21 6.53 -22.17
CA PRO A 110 -2.09 6.23 -23.28
C PRO A 110 -2.88 7.45 -23.78
N VAL A 111 -2.98 8.52 -22.99
CA VAL A 111 -3.69 9.74 -23.39
C VAL A 111 -2.88 10.50 -24.42
N ASN A 112 -1.56 10.62 -24.19
CA ASN A 112 -0.66 11.35 -25.07
C ASN A 112 0.09 10.44 -26.06
N GLY A 113 -0.02 9.12 -25.92
CA GLY A 113 0.73 8.14 -26.71
C GLY A 113 2.25 8.16 -26.44
N THR A 114 2.69 8.86 -25.40
CA THR A 114 4.11 9.03 -25.08
C THR A 114 4.61 7.89 -24.19
N VAL A 115 5.86 7.47 -24.44
CA VAL A 115 6.54 6.49 -23.60
C VAL A 115 7.71 7.19 -22.91
N LEU A 116 7.58 7.40 -21.61
CA LEU A 116 8.67 7.88 -20.79
C LEU A 116 9.55 6.69 -20.42
N LYS A 117 10.79 6.68 -20.91
CA LYS A 117 11.81 5.69 -20.56
C LYS A 117 12.94 6.34 -19.77
N ASN A 118 13.40 5.66 -18.72
CA ASN A 118 14.53 6.12 -17.93
C ASN A 118 15.32 4.91 -17.38
N LYS A 119 16.64 4.89 -17.58
CA LYS A 119 17.56 3.87 -17.05
C LYS A 119 18.50 4.41 -15.98
N ASP A 120 18.41 5.71 -15.66
CA ASP A 120 19.19 6.39 -14.61
C ASP A 120 18.65 6.05 -13.21
N PHE A 121 18.77 4.78 -12.86
CA PHE A 121 18.41 4.22 -11.57
C PHE A 121 19.47 3.23 -11.13
N ASP A 122 19.84 3.30 -9.86
CA ASP A 122 20.56 2.20 -9.23
C ASP A 122 19.58 1.04 -9.00
N VAL A 123 20.05 -0.20 -9.11
CA VAL A 123 19.25 -1.39 -8.80
C VAL A 123 19.98 -2.26 -7.80
N GLU A 124 19.24 -2.71 -6.78
CA GLU A 124 19.79 -3.57 -5.73
C GLU A 124 18.85 -4.72 -5.39
N TRP A 125 19.41 -5.86 -5.00
CA TRP A 125 18.71 -6.97 -4.37
C TRP A 125 19.26 -7.16 -2.96
N TRP A 126 18.39 -7.05 -1.96
CA TRP A 126 18.80 -7.08 -0.56
C TRP A 126 18.54 -8.45 0.06
N THR A 127 19.59 -9.11 0.54
CA THR A 127 19.55 -10.45 1.13
C THR A 127 20.55 -10.59 2.27
N GLU A 128 20.33 -11.54 3.19
CA GLU A 128 21.31 -11.88 4.24
C GLU A 128 22.53 -12.63 3.68
N THR A 129 22.43 -13.15 2.45
CA THR A 129 23.53 -13.84 1.77
C THR A 129 24.55 -12.84 1.24
N GLN A 130 25.82 -13.00 1.61
CA GLN A 130 26.91 -12.18 1.09
C GLN A 130 27.19 -12.47 -0.40
N PRO A 131 27.52 -11.46 -1.23
CA PRO A 131 28.02 -11.68 -2.58
C PRO A 131 29.31 -12.51 -2.62
N ASN A 132 29.41 -13.41 -3.61
CA ASN A 132 30.61 -14.20 -3.87
C ASN A 132 31.59 -13.50 -4.82
N HIS A 133 31.10 -12.55 -5.62
CA HIS A 133 31.86 -11.80 -6.62
C HIS A 133 31.55 -10.31 -6.50
N GLY A 134 32.49 -9.47 -6.96
CA GLY A 134 32.33 -8.02 -6.94
C GLY A 134 32.37 -7.41 -5.53
N PRO A 135 31.96 -6.14 -5.38
CA PRO A 135 32.04 -5.43 -4.12
C PRO A 135 31.04 -5.98 -3.08
N ILE A 136 31.50 -6.19 -1.85
CA ILE A 136 30.65 -6.57 -0.72
C ILE A 136 30.18 -5.29 -0.04
N ARG A 137 28.88 -4.98 -0.16
CA ARG A 137 28.26 -3.81 0.48
C ARG A 137 27.11 -4.23 1.37
N GLU A 138 27.05 -3.64 2.56
CA GLU A 138 25.86 -3.67 3.40
C GLU A 138 24.83 -2.67 2.85
N VAL A 139 23.53 -2.94 3.06
CA VAL A 139 22.47 -1.99 2.70
C VAL A 139 22.77 -0.60 3.28
N ALA A 140 22.67 0.42 2.43
CA ALA A 140 22.97 1.82 2.75
C ALA A 140 24.36 2.01 3.40
N ASP A 141 25.34 1.17 3.06
CA ASP A 141 26.68 1.16 3.64
C ASP A 141 26.68 1.04 5.18
N GLY A 142 25.72 0.29 5.71
CA GLY A 142 25.52 0.12 7.16
C GLY A 142 24.88 1.33 7.86
N LYS A 143 24.51 2.38 7.12
CA LYS A 143 23.87 3.60 7.67
C LYS A 143 22.35 3.48 7.67
N LYS A 144 21.68 4.45 8.30
CA LYS A 144 20.21 4.53 8.29
C LYS A 144 19.68 4.96 6.93
N LEU A 145 18.67 4.25 6.44
CA LEU A 145 17.89 4.62 5.25
C LEU A 145 17.07 5.87 5.57
N ARG A 146 17.23 6.94 4.79
CA ARG A 146 16.50 8.20 5.02
C ARG A 146 15.12 8.23 4.38
N ASN A 147 15.01 7.84 3.11
CA ASN A 147 13.78 7.97 2.34
C ASN A 147 13.43 6.62 1.73
N VAL A 148 12.42 5.95 2.28
CA VAL A 148 12.01 4.60 1.85
C VAL A 148 10.58 4.67 1.33
N PHE A 149 10.38 4.26 0.08
CA PHE A 149 9.06 4.15 -0.56
C PHE A 149 8.74 2.67 -0.77
N VAL A 150 7.73 2.16 -0.06
CA VAL A 150 7.34 0.76 -0.08
C VAL A 150 6.16 0.57 -1.02
N SER A 151 6.39 -0.08 -2.16
CA SER A 151 5.39 -0.33 -3.20
C SER A 151 5.20 -1.81 -3.53
N THR A 152 5.52 -2.70 -2.57
CA THR A 152 5.22 -4.13 -2.64
C THR A 152 3.71 -4.39 -2.47
N LYS A 153 3.26 -5.64 -2.66
CA LYS A 153 1.90 -6.03 -2.28
C LYS A 153 1.67 -5.82 -0.77
N ALA A 154 0.42 -5.53 -0.38
CA ALA A 154 0.05 -5.18 0.99
C ALA A 154 0.46 -6.25 2.03
N GLU A 155 0.37 -7.51 1.64
CA GLU A 155 0.79 -8.65 2.46
C GLU A 155 2.27 -8.59 2.86
N ASP A 156 3.15 -8.20 1.94
CA ASP A 156 4.61 -8.22 2.12
C ASP A 156 5.16 -6.90 2.70
N GLY A 157 4.42 -5.80 2.58
CA GLY A 157 4.90 -4.45 2.91
C GLY A 157 5.57 -4.32 4.27
N LEU A 158 4.83 -4.67 5.31
CA LEU A 158 5.34 -4.55 6.68
C LEU A 158 6.45 -5.57 6.97
N ALA A 159 6.39 -6.76 6.38
CA ALA A 159 7.43 -7.78 6.54
C ALA A 159 8.77 -7.32 5.94
N GLU A 160 8.74 -6.69 4.76
CA GLU A 160 9.94 -6.10 4.15
C GLU A 160 10.51 -4.95 5.02
N VAL A 161 9.63 -4.11 5.57
CA VAL A 161 10.03 -3.03 6.49
C VAL A 161 10.63 -3.60 7.78
N ASP A 162 10.06 -4.67 8.34
CA ASP A 162 10.60 -5.35 9.52
C ASP A 162 11.95 -6.03 9.20
N ARG A 163 12.11 -6.59 8.00
CA ARG A 163 13.39 -7.17 7.53
C ARG A 163 14.49 -6.11 7.48
N MET A 164 14.18 -4.88 7.09
CA MET A 164 15.17 -3.78 7.06
C MET A 164 15.27 -2.98 8.37
N ARG A 165 14.64 -3.43 9.47
CA ARG A 165 14.56 -2.68 10.76
C ARG A 165 15.91 -2.23 11.32
N ARG A 166 17.00 -2.95 11.01
CA ARG A 166 18.38 -2.55 11.34
C ARG A 166 18.72 -1.15 10.81
N TYR A 167 18.25 -0.84 9.61
CA TYR A 167 18.56 0.37 8.86
C TYR A 167 17.53 1.48 9.04
N LEU A 168 16.50 1.25 9.85
CA LEU A 168 15.45 2.24 10.14
C LEU A 168 15.67 2.86 11.52
N GLY A 169 15.31 4.13 11.68
CA GLY A 169 15.32 4.81 12.98
C GLY A 169 14.78 6.24 12.88
N ARG A 170 15.03 7.10 13.88
CA ARG A 170 14.46 8.48 13.94
C ARG A 170 14.69 9.38 12.72
N SER A 171 15.73 9.07 11.95
CA SER A 171 16.09 9.84 10.74
C SER A 171 15.37 9.36 9.48
N SER A 172 14.73 8.19 9.53
CA SER A 172 14.06 7.52 8.43
C SER A 172 12.61 7.99 8.26
N SER A 173 12.23 8.21 7.00
CA SER A 173 10.88 8.49 6.53
C SER A 173 10.47 7.33 5.62
N VAL A 174 9.46 6.56 6.04
CA VAL A 174 8.99 5.35 5.36
C VAL A 174 7.56 5.58 4.88
N VAL A 175 7.34 5.48 3.57
CA VAL A 175 6.04 5.73 2.92
C VAL A 175 5.53 4.42 2.33
N PHE A 176 4.36 3.96 2.76
CA PHE A 176 3.66 2.80 2.17
C PHE A 176 2.71 3.22 1.06
N ALA A 177 2.93 2.77 -0.17
CA ALA A 177 2.03 2.99 -1.31
C ALA A 177 1.43 1.67 -1.79
N GLN A 178 0.62 1.07 -0.92
CA GLN A 178 0.02 -0.25 -1.11
C GLN A 178 -1.49 -0.14 -1.19
N ASN A 179 -2.15 -1.14 -1.78
CA ASN A 179 -3.60 -1.24 -1.68
C ASN A 179 -4.00 -1.71 -0.27
N GLY A 180 -5.23 -1.41 0.14
CA GLY A 180 -5.76 -1.83 1.44
C GLY A 180 -5.39 -0.88 2.57
N MET A 181 -5.54 -1.38 3.80
CA MET A 181 -5.28 -0.60 5.02
C MET A 181 -3.81 -0.73 5.43
N CYS A 182 -3.20 0.39 5.83
CA CYS A 182 -1.86 0.34 6.42
C CYS A 182 -1.92 -0.43 7.75
N LYS A 183 -1.13 -1.50 7.89
CA LYS A 183 -1.04 -2.31 9.12
C LYS A 183 -0.57 -1.51 10.34
N LEU A 184 0.02 -0.33 10.10
CA LEU A 184 0.51 0.58 11.14
C LEU A 184 -0.56 1.53 11.70
N TRP A 185 -1.80 1.46 11.22
CA TRP A 185 -2.89 2.13 11.92
C TRP A 185 -3.14 1.52 13.31
N PRO A 186 -3.62 2.31 14.28
CA PRO A 186 -4.19 1.76 15.51
C PRO A 186 -5.29 0.74 15.21
N PRO A 187 -5.47 -0.28 16.07
CA PRO A 187 -4.77 -0.49 17.35
C PRO A 187 -3.40 -1.18 17.23
N HIS A 188 -3.10 -1.80 16.09
CA HIS A 188 -1.98 -2.75 15.96
C HIS A 188 -0.64 -2.08 15.70
N GLY A 189 -0.59 -1.03 14.89
CA GLY A 189 0.65 -0.35 14.54
C GLY A 189 1.48 0.14 15.72
N PRO A 190 0.88 0.82 16.72
CA PRO A 190 1.62 1.23 17.92
C PRO A 190 2.31 0.07 18.66
N LEU A 191 1.69 -1.12 18.68
CA LEU A 191 2.27 -2.32 19.30
C LEU A 191 3.49 -2.81 18.50
N TYR A 192 3.37 -2.87 17.17
CA TYR A 192 4.51 -3.20 16.30
C TYR A 192 5.68 -2.23 16.54
N VAL A 193 5.43 -0.92 16.50
CA VAL A 193 6.49 0.07 16.65
C VAL A 193 7.17 -0.04 18.01
N ALA A 194 6.40 -0.17 19.08
CA ALA A 194 6.93 -0.34 20.44
C ALA A 194 7.75 -1.63 20.61
N SER A 195 7.42 -2.69 19.87
CA SER A 195 8.16 -3.96 19.92
C SER A 195 9.50 -3.93 19.17
N ARG A 196 9.65 -3.05 18.18
CA ARG A 196 10.82 -3.03 17.29
C ARG A 196 11.77 -1.88 17.51
N TYR A 197 11.30 -0.76 18.04
CA TYR A 197 12.07 0.47 18.13
C TYR A 197 12.12 0.98 19.57
N SER A 198 13.30 1.43 19.98
CA SER A 198 13.46 2.12 21.26
C SER A 198 12.76 3.47 21.24
N LEU A 199 12.27 3.89 22.41
CA LEU A 199 11.55 5.15 22.56
C LEU A 199 12.40 6.34 22.05
N GLY A 200 11.90 7.05 21.05
CA GLY A 200 12.56 8.20 20.42
C GLY A 200 13.54 7.86 19.29
N ASP A 201 13.74 6.58 18.97
CA ASP A 201 14.45 6.14 17.76
C ASP A 201 13.51 5.60 16.68
N GLU A 202 12.20 5.79 16.81
CA GLU A 202 11.23 5.26 15.85
C GLU A 202 11.28 6.03 14.52
N PRO A 203 11.18 5.36 13.37
CA PRO A 203 11.02 6.03 12.08
C PRO A 203 9.64 6.70 11.98
N THR A 204 9.54 7.68 11.08
CA THR A 204 8.25 8.24 10.68
C THR A 204 7.63 7.34 9.60
N PHE A 205 6.39 6.90 9.84
CA PHE A 205 5.63 6.12 8.88
C PHE A 205 4.49 6.95 8.29
N SER A 206 4.41 6.95 6.97
CA SER A 206 3.35 7.57 6.18
C SER A 206 2.75 6.53 5.25
N ALA A 207 1.55 6.80 4.73
CA ALA A 207 0.94 5.97 3.70
C ALA A 207 0.36 6.83 2.58
N CYS A 208 0.21 6.20 1.41
CA CYS A 208 -0.39 6.77 0.22
C CYS A 208 -1.68 6.04 -0.14
N VAL A 209 -2.76 6.79 -0.39
CA VAL A 209 -3.95 6.31 -1.09
C VAL A 209 -3.81 6.64 -2.56
N VAL A 210 -3.34 5.69 -3.35
CA VAL A 210 -3.16 5.86 -4.80
C VAL A 210 -4.45 5.47 -5.53
N LYS A 211 -5.06 6.38 -6.31
CA LYS A 211 -6.24 6.08 -7.14
C LYS A 211 -5.91 5.90 -8.63
N HIS A 212 -4.67 6.17 -9.04
CA HIS A 212 -4.20 5.94 -10.42
C HIS A 212 -4.42 4.50 -10.87
N GLY A 213 -4.92 4.32 -12.09
CA GLY A 213 -4.99 3.04 -12.77
C GLY A 213 -3.67 2.74 -13.46
N VAL A 214 -2.92 1.76 -12.97
CA VAL A 214 -1.65 1.33 -13.57
C VAL A 214 -1.65 -0.17 -13.83
N SER A 215 -1.35 -0.57 -15.06
CA SER A 215 -1.26 -1.98 -15.47
C SER A 215 0.14 -2.30 -15.98
N SER A 216 0.51 -3.59 -15.95
CA SER A 216 1.80 -4.01 -16.49
C SER A 216 1.70 -4.18 -18.00
N ALA A 217 2.67 -3.65 -18.74
CA ALA A 217 2.82 -3.88 -20.18
C ALA A 217 4.03 -4.78 -20.49
N GLY A 218 4.60 -5.43 -19.47
CA GLY A 218 5.80 -6.25 -19.58
C GLY A 218 6.82 -6.01 -18.45
N PRO A 219 7.99 -6.65 -18.54
CA PRO A 219 9.11 -6.41 -17.64
C PRO A 219 9.52 -4.94 -17.67
N PHE A 220 9.61 -4.31 -16.49
CA PHE A 220 9.98 -2.89 -16.32
C PHE A 220 9.13 -1.84 -17.05
N LEU A 221 8.05 -2.24 -17.73
CA LEU A 221 7.15 -1.37 -18.47
C LEU A 221 5.74 -1.40 -17.88
N SER A 222 5.14 -0.21 -17.71
CA SER A 222 3.77 -0.06 -17.18
C SER A 222 2.95 0.89 -18.04
N VAL A 223 1.63 0.72 -18.08
CA VAL A 223 0.69 1.69 -18.67
C VAL A 223 0.01 2.47 -17.56
N HIS A 224 0.11 3.80 -17.59
CA HIS A 224 -0.66 4.71 -16.75
C HIS A 224 -2.08 4.86 -17.33
N ALA A 225 -2.86 3.80 -17.24
CA ALA A 225 -4.14 3.62 -17.92
C ALA A 225 -5.23 4.63 -17.52
N ALA A 226 -5.21 5.10 -16.26
CA ALA A 226 -6.20 6.06 -15.76
C ALA A 226 -5.56 7.02 -14.75
N PRO A 227 -5.11 8.21 -15.20
CA PRO A 227 -4.66 9.27 -14.30
C PRO A 227 -5.76 9.67 -13.32
N ALA A 228 -5.40 9.85 -12.05
CA ALA A 228 -6.30 10.19 -10.96
C ALA A 228 -5.56 10.95 -9.83
N ASP A 229 -6.15 11.01 -8.65
CA ASP A 229 -5.53 11.61 -7.47
C ASP A 229 -4.75 10.56 -6.66
N ALA A 230 -3.74 11.02 -5.95
CA ALA A 230 -3.17 10.29 -4.83
C ALA A 230 -3.20 11.16 -3.57
N TYR A 231 -3.17 10.54 -2.40
CA TYR A 231 -3.16 11.26 -1.12
C TYR A 231 -2.07 10.69 -0.24
N ILE A 232 -1.31 11.55 0.45
CA ILE A 232 -0.26 11.14 1.38
C ILE A 232 -0.48 11.77 2.75
N GLY A 233 -0.31 10.98 3.80
CA GLY A 233 -0.48 11.43 5.19
C GLY A 233 0.32 10.56 6.15
N THR A 234 0.54 11.09 7.35
CA THR A 234 1.29 10.41 8.41
C THR A 234 0.42 9.36 9.09
N VAL A 235 0.95 8.15 9.24
CA VAL A 235 0.31 7.03 9.96
C VAL A 235 0.83 6.94 11.40
N PHE A 236 2.15 7.09 11.55
CA PHE A 236 2.81 7.09 12.85
C PHE A 236 3.98 8.09 12.86
N CYS A 237 4.07 8.87 13.91
CA CYS A 237 5.20 9.76 14.18
C CYS A 237 5.45 9.86 15.69
N SER A 238 6.71 9.83 16.10
CA SER A 238 7.09 9.97 17.50
C SER A 238 6.66 11.35 18.03
N LYS A 239 5.92 11.40 19.15
CA LYS A 239 5.41 12.65 19.75
C LYS A 239 6.51 13.65 20.14
N ARG A 240 7.76 13.18 20.26
CA ARG A 240 8.94 14.00 20.61
C ARG A 240 9.63 14.61 19.39
N LEU A 241 9.33 14.14 18.18
CA LEU A 241 9.89 14.70 16.95
C LEU A 241 9.08 15.95 16.55
N LYS A 242 9.60 17.14 16.90
CA LYS A 242 9.28 18.39 16.19
C LYS A 242 9.96 18.35 14.82
N ARG A 243 9.52 17.48 13.90
CA ARG A 243 10.07 17.49 12.53
C ARG A 243 9.33 18.51 11.68
N HIS A 244 10.11 19.23 10.89
CA HIS A 244 9.65 20.28 9.99
C HIS A 244 8.51 19.79 9.12
N ILE A 245 7.52 20.67 8.94
CA ILE A 245 6.42 20.50 7.99
C ILE A 245 6.97 20.17 6.59
N ASP A 246 8.20 20.56 6.26
CA ASP A 246 8.86 20.37 4.97
C ASP A 246 9.84 19.19 4.93
N ASP A 247 9.35 17.95 5.01
CA ASP A 247 10.16 16.77 4.66
C ASP A 247 10.45 16.80 3.13
N PRO A 248 11.72 16.92 2.68
CA PRO A 248 12.06 17.00 1.26
C PRO A 248 11.59 15.78 0.46
N PHE A 249 11.51 14.59 1.07
CA PHE A 249 11.05 13.38 0.42
C PHE A 249 9.55 13.42 0.16
N ILE A 250 8.76 13.80 1.17
CA ILE A 250 7.32 13.99 1.02
C ILE A 250 7.02 15.11 0.01
N ARG A 251 7.80 16.20 0.04
CA ARG A 251 7.70 17.28 -0.94
C ARG A 251 7.94 16.76 -2.35
N CYS A 252 9.02 16.01 -2.58
CA CYS A 252 9.31 15.40 -3.88
C CYS A 252 8.13 14.56 -4.39
N ILE A 253 7.51 13.74 -3.54
CA ILE A 253 6.31 12.96 -3.91
C ILE A 253 5.14 13.88 -4.31
N VAL A 254 4.84 14.90 -3.50
CA VAL A 254 3.71 15.83 -3.72
C VAL A 254 3.89 16.69 -4.96
N THR A 255 5.11 17.14 -5.24
CA THR A 255 5.42 18.06 -6.36
C THR A 255 5.86 17.37 -7.64
N SER A 256 5.92 16.03 -7.65
CA SER A 256 6.26 15.27 -8.86
C SER A 256 5.12 15.37 -9.89
N PRO A 257 5.44 15.63 -11.16
CA PRO A 257 4.44 15.78 -12.21
C PRO A 257 3.64 14.48 -12.39
N CYS A 258 2.40 14.60 -12.87
CA CYS A 258 1.50 13.48 -13.20
C CYS A 258 1.09 12.54 -12.04
N LEU A 259 1.70 12.65 -10.85
CA LEU A 259 1.29 11.89 -9.67
C LEU A 259 0.09 12.49 -8.94
N ASN A 260 -0.21 13.78 -9.16
CA ASN A 260 -1.30 14.53 -8.51
C ASN A 260 -1.51 14.14 -7.03
N THR A 261 -0.42 14.15 -6.25
CA THR A 261 -0.44 13.67 -4.87
C THR A 261 -0.74 14.83 -3.92
N HIS A 262 -1.86 14.76 -3.21
CA HIS A 262 -2.27 15.73 -2.22
C HIS A 262 -1.82 15.32 -0.81
N ARG A 263 -1.22 16.25 -0.07
CA ARG A 263 -0.93 16.02 1.34
C ARG A 263 -2.20 16.23 2.17
N VAL A 264 -2.50 15.29 3.06
CA VAL A 264 -3.68 15.32 3.94
C VAL A 264 -3.31 15.01 5.39
N SER A 265 -4.23 15.30 6.31
CA SER A 265 -4.07 14.94 7.72
C SER A 265 -4.09 13.42 7.93
N SER A 266 -3.60 12.96 9.09
CA SER A 266 -3.64 11.54 9.47
C SER A 266 -5.07 10.99 9.48
N GLY A 267 -5.99 11.75 10.08
CA GLY A 267 -7.41 11.42 10.13
C GLY A 267 -8.07 11.36 8.75
N GLU A 268 -7.77 12.32 7.87
CA GLU A 268 -8.32 12.31 6.51
C GLU A 268 -7.79 11.13 5.68
N LEU A 269 -6.48 10.84 5.76
CA LEU A 269 -5.90 9.68 5.09
C LEU A 269 -6.55 8.36 5.55
N TRP A 270 -6.76 8.22 6.85
CA TRP A 270 -7.40 7.05 7.43
C TRP A 270 -8.82 6.84 6.87
N LEU A 271 -9.62 7.92 6.78
CA LEU A 271 -10.96 7.85 6.17
C LEU A 271 -10.90 7.52 4.67
N LEU A 272 -9.95 8.09 3.92
CA LEU A 272 -9.76 7.78 2.50
C LEU A 272 -9.37 6.31 2.28
N GLN A 273 -8.54 5.72 3.17
CA GLN A 273 -8.23 4.29 3.10
C GLN A 273 -9.45 3.42 3.42
N LEU A 274 -10.27 3.77 4.40
CA LEU A 274 -11.50 3.06 4.72
C LEU A 274 -12.49 3.08 3.54
N GLU A 275 -12.64 4.21 2.84
CA GLU A 275 -13.51 4.27 1.66
C GLU A 275 -13.01 3.38 0.52
N LYS A 276 -11.71 3.44 0.23
CA LYS A 276 -11.10 2.58 -0.79
C LYS A 276 -11.19 1.10 -0.40
N LEU A 277 -11.07 0.78 0.89
CA LEU A 277 -11.26 -0.56 1.43
C LEU A 277 -12.66 -1.09 1.14
N VAL A 278 -13.72 -0.30 1.40
CA VAL A 278 -15.11 -0.72 1.13
C VAL A 278 -15.30 -1.11 -0.34
N ILE A 279 -14.78 -0.27 -1.25
CA ILE A 279 -14.85 -0.53 -2.69
C ILE A 279 -14.13 -1.84 -3.04
N ASN A 280 -12.89 -1.99 -2.57
CA ASN A 280 -12.06 -3.16 -2.86
C ASN A 280 -12.63 -4.45 -2.23
N ALA A 281 -13.19 -4.38 -1.02
CA ALA A 281 -13.75 -5.53 -0.32
C ALA A 281 -15.08 -6.04 -0.92
N ALA A 282 -15.78 -5.18 -1.67
CA ALA A 282 -17.00 -5.52 -2.38
C ALA A 282 -16.75 -5.91 -3.84
N ILE A 283 -16.19 -5.00 -4.65
CA ILE A 283 -16.08 -5.19 -6.10
C ILE A 283 -15.08 -6.29 -6.45
N ASN A 284 -13.91 -6.30 -5.82
CA ASN A 284 -12.82 -7.18 -6.23
C ASN A 284 -13.17 -8.67 -6.06
N PRO A 285 -13.62 -9.16 -4.88
CA PRO A 285 -13.99 -10.56 -4.74
C PRO A 285 -15.19 -10.96 -5.59
N LEU A 286 -16.23 -10.12 -5.68
CA LEU A 286 -17.43 -10.47 -6.44
C LEU A 286 -17.15 -10.57 -7.94
N THR A 287 -16.42 -9.62 -8.52
CA THR A 287 -16.00 -9.71 -9.94
C THR A 287 -15.07 -10.89 -10.21
N ALA A 288 -14.21 -11.24 -9.25
CA ALA A 288 -13.32 -12.38 -9.34
C ALA A 288 -14.06 -13.72 -9.35
N ILE A 289 -15.02 -13.91 -8.45
CA ILE A 289 -15.84 -15.13 -8.35
C ILE A 289 -16.77 -15.26 -9.55
N LEU A 290 -17.40 -14.16 -9.98
CA LEU A 290 -18.37 -14.16 -11.10
C LEU A 290 -17.70 -14.06 -12.48
N ARG A 291 -16.37 -13.87 -12.54
CA ARG A 291 -15.58 -13.67 -13.77
C ARG A 291 -16.13 -12.57 -14.68
N CYS A 292 -16.59 -11.48 -14.09
CA CYS A 292 -17.29 -10.41 -14.81
C CYS A 292 -16.57 -9.07 -14.74
N LYS A 293 -16.92 -8.16 -15.66
CA LYS A 293 -16.58 -6.73 -15.54
C LYS A 293 -17.36 -6.10 -14.38
N THR A 294 -16.86 -4.99 -13.85
CA THR A 294 -17.44 -4.33 -12.66
C THR A 294 -18.90 -3.93 -12.84
N GLY A 295 -19.29 -3.47 -14.03
CA GLY A 295 -20.67 -3.02 -14.31
C GLY A 295 -21.74 -4.09 -14.08
N PHE A 296 -21.37 -5.37 -14.25
CA PHE A 296 -22.28 -6.51 -14.04
C PHE A 296 -22.85 -6.58 -12.61
N LEU A 297 -22.08 -6.10 -11.62
CA LEU A 297 -22.50 -6.10 -10.22
C LEU A 297 -23.69 -5.16 -9.94
N PHE A 298 -23.93 -4.18 -10.81
CA PHE A 298 -24.85 -3.06 -10.58
C PHE A 298 -25.97 -2.98 -11.63
N MET A 299 -26.25 -4.07 -12.35
CA MET A 299 -27.27 -4.11 -13.40
C MET A 299 -28.71 -4.16 -12.85
N SER A 300 -28.92 -4.67 -11.64
CA SER A 300 -30.23 -4.79 -11.01
C SER A 300 -30.34 -3.88 -9.79
N TYR A 301 -31.49 -3.22 -9.65
CA TYR A 301 -31.88 -2.50 -8.44
C TYR A 301 -32.99 -3.25 -7.66
N ASP A 302 -33.41 -4.43 -8.12
CA ASP A 302 -34.40 -5.24 -7.42
C ASP A 302 -33.78 -5.78 -6.13
N PRO A 303 -34.32 -5.46 -4.93
CA PRO A 303 -33.81 -6.00 -3.67
C PRO A 303 -33.93 -7.53 -3.56
N ARG A 304 -34.70 -8.17 -4.44
CA ARG A 304 -34.82 -9.63 -4.53
C ARG A 304 -33.75 -10.27 -5.42
N ASP A 305 -33.01 -9.48 -6.20
CA ASP A 305 -31.90 -9.99 -7.01
C ASP A 305 -30.84 -10.64 -6.08
N PRO A 306 -30.38 -11.87 -6.38
CA PRO A 306 -29.45 -12.59 -5.51
C PRO A 306 -28.16 -11.81 -5.24
N LEU A 307 -27.62 -11.13 -6.25
CA LEU A 307 -26.39 -10.35 -6.12
C LEU A 307 -26.61 -9.04 -5.36
N ALA A 308 -27.77 -8.41 -5.54
CA ALA A 308 -28.17 -7.25 -4.73
C ALA A 308 -28.25 -7.60 -3.24
N ARG A 309 -28.83 -8.76 -2.89
CA ARG A 309 -28.88 -9.25 -1.49
C ARG A 309 -27.48 -9.50 -0.93
N VAL A 310 -26.59 -10.13 -1.69
CA VAL A 310 -25.19 -10.36 -1.29
C VAL A 310 -24.47 -9.03 -1.04
N LEU A 311 -24.60 -8.07 -1.96
CA LEU A 311 -24.03 -6.73 -1.80
C LEU A 311 -24.59 -6.01 -0.57
N ASP A 312 -25.90 -6.06 -0.35
CA ASP A 312 -26.54 -5.40 0.78
C ASP A 312 -26.06 -5.96 2.12
N LYS A 313 -26.02 -7.28 2.25
CA LYS A 313 -25.53 -7.95 3.46
C LYS A 313 -24.04 -7.68 3.67
N LEU A 314 -23.22 -7.75 2.61
CA LEU A 314 -21.79 -7.44 2.67
C LEU A 314 -21.53 -6.00 3.17
N LEU A 315 -22.23 -5.02 2.59
CA LEU A 315 -22.11 -3.62 2.98
C LEU A 315 -22.65 -3.36 4.38
N TRP A 316 -23.68 -4.09 4.81
CA TRP A 316 -24.17 -4.01 6.19
C TRP A 316 -23.10 -4.47 7.18
N GLN A 317 -22.46 -5.61 6.93
CA GLN A 317 -21.37 -6.14 7.78
C GLN A 317 -20.18 -5.18 7.80
N THR A 318 -19.76 -4.69 6.62
CA THR A 318 -18.68 -3.71 6.50
C THR A 318 -18.99 -2.42 7.27
N SER A 319 -20.21 -1.89 7.10
CA SER A 319 -20.67 -0.66 7.77
C SER A 319 -20.65 -0.81 9.29
N ALA A 320 -21.13 -1.93 9.82
CA ALA A 320 -21.15 -2.18 11.25
C ALA A 320 -19.74 -2.17 11.86
N VAL A 321 -18.79 -2.87 11.23
CA VAL A 321 -17.39 -2.90 11.67
C VAL A 321 -16.74 -1.52 11.63
N ILE A 322 -16.91 -0.77 10.52
CA ILE A 322 -16.28 0.55 10.38
C ILE A 322 -16.90 1.56 11.36
N GLN A 323 -18.22 1.57 11.53
CA GLN A 323 -18.87 2.47 12.48
C GLN A 323 -18.44 2.18 13.92
N GLU A 324 -18.38 0.91 14.30
CA GLU A 324 -17.89 0.51 15.63
C GLU A 324 -16.43 0.93 15.82
N LEU A 325 -15.57 0.74 14.81
CA LEU A 325 -14.18 1.20 14.85
C LEU A 325 -14.06 2.73 14.97
N ILE A 326 -14.94 3.50 14.32
CA ILE A 326 -14.97 4.96 14.45
C ILE A 326 -15.32 5.37 15.88
N TYR A 327 -16.19 4.63 16.56
CA TYR A 327 -16.59 4.87 17.95
C TYR A 327 -15.64 4.27 19.01
N HIS A 328 -14.78 3.34 18.62
CA HIS A 328 -13.77 2.76 19.48
C HIS A 328 -12.65 3.74 19.85
N ASP A 329 -12.12 3.64 21.08
CA ASP A 329 -11.10 4.55 21.61
C ASP A 329 -9.76 4.47 20.88
N SER A 330 -9.45 3.33 20.26
CA SER A 330 -8.23 3.17 19.43
C SER A 330 -8.17 4.15 18.27
N SER A 331 -9.32 4.65 17.80
CA SER A 331 -9.42 5.57 16.66
C SER A 331 -9.49 7.03 17.07
N LEU A 332 -9.41 7.34 18.37
CA LEU A 332 -9.61 8.69 18.90
C LEU A 332 -8.67 9.72 18.27
N ASP A 333 -7.37 9.39 18.18
CA ASP A 333 -6.36 10.26 17.59
C ASP A 333 -6.64 10.58 16.11
N MET A 334 -7.19 9.61 15.36
CA MET A 334 -7.54 9.81 13.96
C MET A 334 -8.72 10.76 13.81
N VAL A 335 -9.77 10.58 14.62
CA VAL A 335 -10.93 11.47 14.62
C VAL A 335 -10.52 12.87 15.09
N ILE A 336 -9.69 13.00 16.12
CA ILE A 336 -9.15 14.30 16.57
C ILE A 336 -8.34 14.97 15.46
N SER A 337 -7.47 14.23 14.77
CA SER A 337 -6.70 14.74 13.64
C SER A 337 -7.61 15.30 12.55
N TYR A 338 -8.68 14.58 12.20
CA TYR A 338 -9.63 15.03 11.18
C TYR A 338 -10.41 16.29 11.60
N VAL A 339 -10.85 16.36 12.87
CA VAL A 339 -11.58 17.51 13.40
C VAL A 339 -10.72 18.78 13.38
N ARG A 340 -9.44 18.67 13.77
CA ARG A 340 -8.51 19.80 13.79
C ARG A 340 -8.25 20.38 12.41
N GLU A 341 -8.09 19.52 11.41
CA GLU A 341 -7.89 19.93 10.01
C GLU A 341 -9.17 20.58 9.45
N SER A 342 -10.33 19.97 9.70
CA SER A 342 -11.61 20.43 9.15
C SER A 342 -12.12 21.72 9.80
N GLN A 343 -11.68 22.03 11.02
CA GLN A 343 -12.18 23.16 11.82
C GLN A 343 -11.04 23.85 12.59
N PRO A 344 -10.09 24.49 11.90
CA PRO A 344 -8.87 25.03 12.50
C PRO A 344 -9.10 26.18 13.48
N HIS A 345 -10.27 26.85 13.40
CA HIS A 345 -10.57 28.04 14.20
C HIS A 345 -11.13 27.74 15.61
N ILE A 346 -11.37 26.48 15.98
CA ILE A 346 -11.91 26.13 17.30
C ILE A 346 -10.79 26.08 18.35
N THR A 347 -10.72 27.10 19.20
CA THR A 347 -9.70 27.24 20.25
C THR A 347 -10.20 26.86 21.65
N SER A 348 -11.50 26.99 21.92
CA SER A 348 -12.09 26.66 23.22
C SER A 348 -12.33 25.16 23.41
N LYS A 349 -11.92 24.62 24.57
CA LYS A 349 -12.07 23.19 24.92
C LYS A 349 -13.52 22.70 24.84
N GLN A 350 -14.48 23.50 25.31
CA GLN A 350 -15.89 23.11 25.33
C GLN A 350 -16.47 23.04 23.91
N HIS A 351 -16.13 24.02 23.06
CA HIS A 351 -16.52 24.03 21.66
C HIS A 351 -15.85 22.88 20.88
N PHE A 352 -14.59 22.56 21.20
CA PHE A 352 -13.89 21.42 20.61
C PHE A 352 -14.58 20.09 20.94
N TYR A 353 -14.95 19.85 22.20
CA TYR A 353 -15.65 18.62 22.59
C TYR A 353 -17.00 18.46 21.87
N LYS A 354 -17.80 19.53 21.80
CA LYS A 354 -19.07 19.51 21.06
C LYS A 354 -18.85 19.26 19.56
N SER A 355 -17.88 19.93 18.95
CA SER A 355 -17.53 19.73 17.55
C SER A 355 -17.03 18.31 17.29
N PHE A 356 -16.18 17.78 18.17
CA PHE A 356 -15.65 16.42 18.09
C PHE A 356 -16.79 15.40 18.08
N LYS A 357 -17.72 15.47 19.04
CA LYS A 357 -18.86 14.53 19.11
C LYS A 357 -19.72 14.58 17.84
N ASN A 358 -20.03 15.80 17.37
CA ASN A 358 -20.82 15.99 16.16
C ASN A 358 -20.09 15.48 14.90
N THR A 359 -18.79 15.74 14.78
CA THR A 359 -17.98 15.33 13.63
C THR A 359 -17.79 13.82 13.63
N ARG A 360 -17.51 13.19 14.77
CA ARG A 360 -17.43 11.73 14.91
C ARG A 360 -18.72 11.06 14.43
N HIS A 361 -19.88 11.61 14.82
CA HIS A 361 -21.17 11.12 14.34
C HIS A 361 -21.34 11.29 12.82
N LYS A 362 -20.98 12.45 12.25
CA LYS A 362 -21.03 12.67 10.80
C LYS A 362 -20.11 11.70 10.04
N ILE A 363 -18.93 11.42 10.56
CA ILE A 363 -18.01 10.42 10.00
C ILE A 363 -18.68 9.04 10.05
N ALA A 364 -19.22 8.61 11.19
CA ALA A 364 -19.93 7.33 11.27
C ALA A 364 -21.08 7.23 10.25
N GLN A 365 -21.88 8.29 10.09
CA GLN A 365 -22.96 8.35 9.09
C GLN A 365 -22.45 8.24 7.65
N ARG A 366 -21.26 8.79 7.32
CA ARG A 366 -20.62 8.61 6.01
C ARG A 366 -20.34 7.14 5.68
N PHE A 367 -20.14 6.31 6.71
CA PHE A 367 -19.92 4.86 6.58
C PHE A 367 -21.16 4.03 6.92
N SER A 368 -22.34 4.65 6.99
CA SER A 368 -23.61 3.91 7.11
C SER A 368 -23.88 3.08 5.86
N GLN A 369 -24.54 1.93 6.02
CA GLN A 369 -24.83 1.01 4.90
C GLN A 369 -25.48 1.70 3.69
N PRO A 370 -26.50 2.58 3.86
CA PRO A 370 -27.10 3.27 2.71
C PRO A 370 -26.11 4.19 1.97
N MET A 371 -25.23 4.87 2.71
CA MET A 371 -24.21 5.73 2.14
C MET A 371 -23.14 4.91 1.40
N LEU A 372 -22.69 3.81 2.00
CA LEU A 372 -21.76 2.88 1.35
C LEU A 372 -22.35 2.32 0.05
N LYS A 373 -23.62 1.89 0.08
CA LYS A 373 -24.33 1.38 -1.11
C LYS A 373 -24.40 2.44 -2.20
N SER A 374 -24.85 3.64 -1.86
CA SER A 374 -24.94 4.76 -2.81
C SER A 374 -23.59 5.06 -3.47
N ASN A 375 -22.54 5.21 -2.65
CA ASN A 375 -21.18 5.49 -3.14
C ASN A 375 -20.63 4.35 -4.00
N LEU A 376 -20.87 3.10 -3.62
CA LEU A 376 -20.44 1.92 -4.37
C LEU A 376 -21.11 1.85 -5.74
N PHE A 377 -22.42 2.10 -5.83
CA PHE A 377 -23.16 2.10 -7.10
C PHE A 377 -22.74 3.27 -8.01
N VAL A 378 -22.50 4.46 -7.44
CA VAL A 378 -21.98 5.61 -8.21
C VAL A 378 -20.59 5.29 -8.76
N PHE A 379 -19.70 4.74 -7.95
CA PHE A 379 -18.36 4.38 -8.37
C PHE A 379 -18.36 3.24 -9.39
N GLY A 380 -19.08 2.15 -9.11
CA GLY A 380 -19.15 0.97 -9.96
C GLY A 380 -19.67 1.25 -11.37
N ARG A 381 -20.62 2.18 -11.52
CA ARG A 381 -21.09 2.64 -12.84
C ARG A 381 -20.03 3.42 -13.62
N LYS A 382 -19.19 4.22 -12.96
CA LYS A 382 -18.10 4.96 -13.62
C LYS A 382 -17.02 4.04 -14.17
N ILE A 383 -16.82 2.88 -13.54
CA ILE A 383 -15.80 1.90 -13.93
C ILE A 383 -16.43 0.63 -14.51
N SER A 384 -17.58 0.72 -15.18
CA SER A 384 -18.37 -0.44 -15.61
C SER A 384 -17.59 -1.43 -16.45
N GLU A 385 -16.73 -0.92 -17.35
CA GLU A 385 -15.92 -1.73 -18.26
C GLU A 385 -14.65 -2.30 -17.63
N HIS A 386 -14.30 -1.87 -16.42
CA HIS A 386 -13.05 -2.23 -15.77
C HIS A 386 -13.10 -3.65 -15.21
N ARG A 387 -11.97 -4.35 -15.39
CA ARG A 387 -11.68 -5.63 -14.74
C ARG A 387 -10.92 -5.36 -13.45
N SER A 388 -11.40 -5.89 -12.32
CA SER A 388 -10.76 -5.65 -11.02
C SER A 388 -9.35 -6.26 -10.97
N SER A 389 -8.48 -5.70 -10.12
CA SER A 389 -7.12 -6.22 -9.92
C SER A 389 -7.12 -7.68 -9.42
N MET A 390 -8.09 -8.05 -8.58
CA MET A 390 -8.22 -9.41 -8.07
C MET A 390 -8.60 -10.41 -9.16
N LEU A 391 -9.52 -10.05 -10.07
CA LEU A 391 -9.85 -10.88 -11.23
C LEU A 391 -8.60 -11.09 -12.11
N GLN A 392 -7.87 -10.01 -12.41
CA GLN A 392 -6.63 -10.07 -13.17
C GLN A 392 -5.56 -10.93 -12.49
N ASP A 393 -5.43 -10.87 -11.16
CA ASP A 393 -4.50 -11.68 -10.38
C ASP A 393 -4.87 -13.17 -10.47
N ILE A 394 -6.14 -13.54 -10.32
CA ILE A 394 -6.55 -14.93 -10.42
C ILE A 394 -6.34 -15.49 -11.82
N GLU A 395 -6.66 -14.73 -12.87
CA GLU A 395 -6.44 -15.15 -14.26
C GLU A 395 -4.98 -15.36 -14.60
N ALA A 396 -4.09 -14.56 -14.00
CA ALA A 396 -2.66 -14.72 -14.13
C ALA A 396 -2.05 -15.71 -13.12
N GLY A 397 -2.87 -16.44 -12.35
CA GLY A 397 -2.41 -17.40 -11.35
C GLY A 397 -1.66 -16.78 -10.16
N ARG A 398 -1.79 -15.47 -9.95
CA ARG A 398 -1.14 -14.73 -8.85
C ARG A 398 -1.99 -14.78 -7.59
N LYS A 399 -1.33 -14.65 -6.44
CA LYS A 399 -1.99 -14.46 -5.15
C LYS A 399 -2.74 -13.13 -5.11
N THR A 400 -3.90 -13.11 -4.45
CA THR A 400 -4.78 -11.94 -4.35
C THR A 400 -4.64 -11.23 -3.01
N GLU A 401 -5.06 -9.97 -2.94
CA GLU A 401 -5.09 -9.14 -1.72
C GLU A 401 -6.36 -9.37 -0.87
N ILE A 402 -7.06 -10.51 -1.03
CA ILE A 402 -8.35 -10.77 -0.37
C ILE A 402 -8.25 -10.71 1.16
N ARG A 403 -7.11 -11.14 1.72
CA ARG A 403 -6.83 -11.08 3.16
C ARG A 403 -6.54 -9.65 3.64
N ASP A 404 -5.95 -8.80 2.79
CA ASP A 404 -5.70 -7.39 3.12
C ASP A 404 -6.96 -6.51 3.00
N PHE A 405 -8.01 -6.99 2.31
CA PHE A 405 -9.31 -6.31 2.23
C PHE A 405 -10.35 -6.93 3.18
N ASN A 406 -10.88 -8.10 2.82
CA ASN A 406 -11.93 -8.76 3.59
C ASN A 406 -11.37 -9.35 4.88
N GLY A 407 -10.13 -9.85 4.85
CA GLY A 407 -9.47 -10.34 6.06
C GLY A 407 -9.24 -9.23 7.09
N TRP A 408 -8.88 -8.02 6.65
CA TRP A 408 -8.75 -6.87 7.55
C TRP A 408 -10.08 -6.53 8.25
N ILE A 409 -11.22 -6.58 7.55
CA ILE A 409 -12.55 -6.35 8.15
C ILE A 409 -12.85 -7.40 9.22
N ILE A 410 -12.53 -8.68 8.96
CA ILE A 410 -12.71 -9.75 9.94
C ILE A 410 -11.79 -9.55 11.15
N ASP A 411 -10.52 -9.20 10.91
CA ASP A 411 -9.55 -8.96 12.00
C ASP A 411 -9.98 -7.77 12.88
N MET A 412 -10.54 -6.72 12.28
CA MET A 412 -11.12 -5.61 13.06
C MET A 412 -12.37 -6.02 13.84
N ALA A 413 -13.27 -6.81 13.24
CA ALA A 413 -14.45 -7.31 13.96
C ALA A 413 -14.05 -8.15 15.19
N ARG A 414 -13.02 -8.99 15.07
CA ARG A 414 -12.45 -9.74 16.20
C ARG A 414 -11.84 -8.82 17.25
N PHE A 415 -11.05 -7.83 16.84
CA PHE A 415 -10.45 -6.86 17.75
C PHE A 415 -11.50 -6.10 18.56
N LEU A 416 -12.59 -5.66 17.91
CA LEU A 416 -13.67 -4.93 18.56
C LEU A 416 -14.46 -5.80 19.54
N ASN A 417 -14.53 -7.12 19.28
CA ASN A 417 -15.13 -8.12 20.17
C ASN A 417 -16.58 -7.79 20.60
N THR A 418 -17.37 -7.23 19.68
CA THR A 418 -18.78 -6.85 19.92
C THR A 418 -19.79 -7.84 19.31
N GLY A 419 -19.34 -9.02 18.87
CA GLY A 419 -20.20 -10.03 18.26
C GLY A 419 -20.71 -9.68 16.86
N LEU A 420 -19.97 -8.83 16.12
CA LEU A 420 -20.33 -8.42 14.77
C LEU A 420 -20.30 -9.60 13.78
N ASP A 421 -21.37 -9.73 12.99
CA ASP A 421 -21.46 -10.71 11.90
C ASP A 421 -20.56 -10.26 10.72
N VAL A 422 -19.61 -11.13 10.35
CA VAL A 422 -18.71 -10.98 9.18
C VAL A 422 -18.69 -12.23 8.32
N SER A 423 -19.79 -12.99 8.33
CA SER A 423 -19.95 -14.26 7.61
C SER A 423 -19.76 -14.12 6.10
N ILE A 424 -20.23 -13.04 5.46
CA ILE A 424 -20.08 -12.85 4.02
C ILE A 424 -18.62 -12.60 3.67
N HIS A 425 -17.91 -11.79 4.45
CA HIS A 425 -16.47 -11.60 4.27
C HIS A 425 -15.70 -12.92 4.40
N SER A 426 -16.04 -13.74 5.38
CA SER A 426 -15.41 -15.06 5.61
C SER A 426 -15.69 -16.04 4.46
N GLY A 427 -16.93 -16.04 3.96
CA GLY A 427 -17.34 -16.80 2.79
C GLY A 427 -16.54 -16.37 1.56
N LEU A 428 -16.51 -15.08 1.23
CA LEU A 428 -15.78 -14.55 0.07
C LEU A 428 -14.29 -14.90 0.09
N ILE A 429 -13.63 -14.82 1.27
CA ILE A 429 -12.24 -15.27 1.42
C ILE A 429 -12.10 -16.75 1.02
N THR A 430 -12.97 -17.60 1.56
CA THR A 430 -12.95 -19.04 1.31
C THR A 430 -13.12 -19.35 -0.18
N LEU A 431 -14.09 -18.71 -0.85
CA LEU A 431 -14.36 -18.94 -2.28
C LEU A 431 -13.18 -18.48 -3.15
N ILE A 432 -12.58 -17.31 -2.85
CA ILE A 432 -11.42 -16.80 -3.58
C ILE A 432 -10.19 -17.69 -3.41
N GLU A 433 -9.90 -18.13 -2.18
CA GLU A 433 -8.73 -18.99 -1.91
C GLU A 433 -8.86 -20.38 -2.55
N ARG A 434 -10.08 -20.90 -2.63
CA ARG A 434 -10.40 -22.14 -3.35
C ARG A 434 -10.51 -21.96 -4.87
N LYS A 435 -10.40 -20.72 -5.35
CA LYS A 435 -10.55 -20.33 -6.77
C LYS A 435 -11.89 -20.80 -7.38
N GLU A 436 -12.95 -20.83 -6.55
CA GLU A 436 -14.29 -21.23 -6.98
C GLU A 436 -14.92 -20.13 -7.84
N VAL A 437 -15.72 -20.55 -8.84
CA VAL A 437 -16.43 -19.68 -9.78
C VAL A 437 -17.91 -20.02 -9.69
N PHE A 438 -18.77 -19.00 -9.67
CA PHE A 438 -20.22 -19.17 -9.48
C PHE A 438 -20.99 -18.24 -10.42
N ILE A 439 -22.25 -18.56 -10.67
CA ILE A 439 -23.25 -17.60 -11.14
C ILE A 439 -23.96 -16.92 -9.95
N LYS A 440 -24.77 -15.88 -10.21
CA LYS A 440 -25.38 -15.04 -9.16
C LYS A 440 -26.19 -15.84 -8.13
N ASP A 441 -27.07 -16.74 -8.58
CA ASP A 441 -27.94 -17.55 -7.72
C ASP A 441 -27.13 -18.50 -6.84
N GLU A 442 -26.16 -19.20 -7.44
CA GLU A 442 -25.29 -20.13 -6.71
C GLU A 442 -24.45 -19.40 -5.66
N LEU A 443 -23.94 -18.21 -5.98
CA LEU A 443 -23.18 -17.40 -5.04
C LEU A 443 -24.02 -16.98 -3.83
N ALA A 444 -25.24 -16.50 -4.06
CA ALA A 444 -26.15 -16.11 -2.98
C ALA A 444 -26.48 -17.32 -2.08
N ASN A 445 -26.83 -18.45 -2.68
CA ASN A 445 -27.07 -19.70 -1.95
C ASN A 445 -25.84 -20.15 -1.16
N ARG A 446 -24.65 -20.09 -1.77
CA ARG A 446 -23.39 -20.49 -1.13
C ARG A 446 -23.04 -19.62 0.07
N LEU A 447 -23.38 -18.34 0.01
CA LEU A 447 -23.19 -17.37 1.09
C LEU A 447 -24.36 -17.34 2.08
N SER A 448 -25.39 -18.18 1.89
CA SER A 448 -26.59 -18.26 2.72
C SER A 448 -27.35 -16.92 2.82
N VAL A 449 -27.44 -16.20 1.69
CA VAL A 449 -28.01 -14.85 1.60
C VAL A 449 -29.35 -14.81 0.92
#